data_AF-A0A2Z3KGA9-F1
#
_entry.id   AF-A0A2Z3KGA9-F1
#
_cell.length_a   1.000
_cell.length_b   1.000
_cell.length_c   1.000
_cell.angle_alpha   90.00
_cell.angle_beta   90.00
_cell.angle_gamma   90.00
#
_symmetry.space_group_name_H-M   'P 1'
#
loop_
_entity.id
_entity.type
_entity.pdbx_description
1 polymer ?
#
loop_
_entity_poly.entity_id
_entity_poly.type
_entity_poly.pdbx_seq_one_letter_code
_entity_poly.pdbx_strand_id
1 'polypeptide(L)'
;MSKISSSTAVAENAISKLQGSTFSHQGQQVETSGSTLRSMNSAKTLNNDMLKDLNELIESIQGQAKKVTGLAKLIESRDQLDGQSWGF
;
A
#
# COMPACT_ATOMS: atom_id res chain seq x y z
N MET A 1 -22.64 13.66 -24.35
CA MET A 1 -21.80 12.71 -25.11
C MET A 1 -20.70 12.23 -24.19
N SER A 2 -20.96 11.16 -23.43
CA SER A 2 -19.99 10.53 -22.54
C SER A 2 -19.63 9.21 -23.17
N LYS A 3 -18.38 8.98 -23.59
CA LYS A 3 -18.01 7.62 -24.02
C LYS A 3 -16.68 7.06 -23.58
N ILE A 4 -15.64 7.85 -23.30
CA ILE A 4 -14.43 7.30 -22.64
C ILE A 4 -13.85 8.40 -21.75
N SER A 5 -14.11 8.34 -20.45
CA SER A 5 -13.46 9.21 -19.47
C SER A 5 -13.21 8.39 -18.21
N SER A 6 -12.02 7.81 -18.13
CA SER A 6 -11.49 7.32 -16.87
C SER A 6 -11.24 8.49 -15.94
N SER A 7 -11.52 8.30 -14.65
CA SER A 7 -11.34 9.33 -13.63
C SER A 7 -10.30 8.87 -12.63
N THR A 8 -9.14 9.56 -12.62
CA THR A 8 -8.11 9.30 -11.62
C THR A 8 -8.64 9.53 -10.20
N ALA A 9 -9.60 10.45 -10.03
CA ALA A 9 -10.22 10.74 -8.74
C ALA A 9 -10.94 9.54 -8.11
N VAL A 10 -11.54 8.65 -8.92
CA VAL A 10 -12.20 7.43 -8.42
C VAL A 10 -11.16 6.45 -7.86
N ALA A 11 -10.03 6.29 -8.56
CA ALA A 11 -8.92 5.45 -8.11
C ALA A 11 -8.25 6.04 -6.86
N GLU A 12 -8.02 7.34 -6.82
CA GLU A 12 -7.46 8.03 -5.66
C GLU A 12 -8.39 7.94 -4.43
N ASN A 13 -9.71 8.06 -4.62
CA ASN A 13 -10.68 7.88 -3.54
C ASN A 13 -10.65 6.45 -2.96
N ALA A 14 -10.62 5.43 -3.83
CA ALA A 14 -10.52 4.03 -3.39
C ALA A 14 -9.23 3.75 -2.60
N ILE A 15 -8.12 4.36 -3.01
CA ILE A 15 -6.79 4.18 -2.41
C ILE A 15 -6.62 5.03 -1.14
N SER A 16 -7.32 6.15 -1.00
CA SER A 16 -7.21 7.06 0.16
C SER A 16 -7.42 6.36 1.51
N LYS A 17 -8.30 5.34 1.53
CA LYS A 17 -8.59 4.52 2.72
C LYS A 17 -7.41 3.62 3.14
N LEU A 18 -6.50 3.29 2.23
CA LEU A 18 -5.27 2.54 2.51
C LEU A 18 -4.12 3.45 2.97
N GLN A 19 -4.15 4.73 2.60
CA GLN A 19 -3.11 5.71 2.95
C GLN A 19 -3.34 6.35 4.33
N GLY A 20 -4.56 6.35 4.85
CA GLY A 20 -4.92 6.93 6.15
C GLY A 20 -4.52 6.08 7.36
N SER A 21 -3.99 4.87 7.17
CA SER A 21 -3.53 4.02 8.26
C SER A 21 -2.11 4.42 8.70
N THR A 22 -2.02 5.36 9.63
CA THR A 22 -0.75 5.73 10.28
C THR A 22 -0.40 4.70 11.35
N PHE A 23 0.76 4.06 11.24
CA PHE A 23 1.25 3.10 12.22
C PHE A 23 1.94 3.82 13.37
N SER A 24 1.35 3.74 14.58
CA SER A 24 1.97 4.30 15.79
C SER A 24 3.09 3.41 16.37
N HIS A 25 3.35 2.25 15.79
CA HIS A 25 4.21 1.20 16.36
C HIS A 25 5.45 0.87 15.51
N GLN A 26 5.93 1.79 14.66
CA GLN A 26 7.14 1.58 13.85
C GLN A 26 8.29 1.02 14.70
N GLY A 27 8.55 -0.28 14.56
CA GLY A 27 9.72 -0.93 15.14
C GLY A 27 9.69 -1.17 16.66
N GLN A 28 8.53 -1.30 17.31
CA GLN A 28 8.53 -1.84 18.68
C GLN A 28 8.94 -3.31 18.67
N GLN A 29 10.24 -3.56 18.86
CA GLN A 29 10.78 -4.89 19.06
C GLN A 29 10.40 -5.38 20.45
N VAL A 30 10.01 -6.65 20.55
CA VAL A 30 9.80 -7.31 21.83
C VAL A 30 11.17 -7.57 22.44
N GLU A 31 11.37 -7.06 23.66
CA GLU A 31 12.56 -7.32 24.47
C GLU A 31 12.18 -8.11 25.72
N THR A 32 12.98 -9.10 26.05
CA THR A 32 12.84 -9.87 27.30
C THR A 32 13.94 -9.43 28.24
N SER A 33 13.60 -9.01 29.45
CA SER A 33 14.46 -8.37 30.46
C SER A 33 15.56 -9.28 31.05
N GLY A 34 16.34 -9.97 30.22
CA GLY A 34 17.45 -10.83 30.62
C GLY A 34 17.09 -12.31 30.83
N SER A 35 15.94 -12.78 30.33
CA SER A 35 15.57 -14.19 30.47
C SER A 35 16.53 -15.11 29.71
N THR A 36 17.02 -16.16 30.37
CA THR A 36 17.94 -17.16 29.78
C THR A 36 17.22 -18.39 29.23
N LEU A 37 15.89 -18.45 29.37
CA LEU A 37 15.09 -19.55 28.86
C LEU A 37 15.09 -19.56 27.34
N ARG A 38 15.54 -20.67 26.75
CA ARG A 38 15.65 -20.84 25.29
C ARG A 38 14.32 -20.62 24.56
N SER A 39 13.22 -21.07 25.17
CA SER A 39 11.87 -20.87 24.63
C SER A 39 11.46 -19.40 24.58
N MET A 40 11.82 -18.60 25.59
CA MET A 40 11.55 -17.16 25.60
C MET A 40 12.36 -16.42 24.53
N ASN A 41 13.63 -16.78 24.36
CA ASN A 41 14.45 -16.21 23.28
C ASN A 41 13.91 -16.60 21.89
N SER A 42 13.47 -17.85 21.72
CA SER A 42 12.86 -18.30 20.46
C SER A 42 11.55 -17.57 20.18
N ALA A 43 10.70 -17.39 21.20
CA ALA A 43 9.46 -16.63 21.09
C ALA A 43 9.71 -15.14 20.79
N LYS A 44 10.75 -14.53 21.40
CA LYS A 44 11.19 -13.17 21.10
C LYS A 44 11.57 -13.03 19.62
N THR A 45 12.44 -13.91 19.12
CA THR A 45 12.86 -13.91 17.71
C THR A 45 11.66 -14.06 16.79
N LEU A 46 10.81 -15.06 17.03
CA LEU A 46 9.61 -15.29 16.21
C LEU A 46 8.70 -14.07 16.16
N ASN A 47 8.42 -13.42 17.30
CA ASN A 47 7.60 -12.22 17.32
C ASN A 47 8.21 -11.08 16.52
N ASN A 48 9.52 -10.86 16.65
CA ASN A 48 10.20 -9.79 15.92
C ASN A 48 10.24 -10.07 14.41
N ASP A 49 10.40 -11.32 14.00
CA ASP A 49 10.33 -11.73 12.59
C ASP A 49 8.91 -11.51 12.04
N MET A 50 7.86 -11.90 12.78
CA MET A 50 6.48 -11.64 12.38
C MET A 50 6.16 -10.14 12.25
N LEU A 51 6.67 -9.31 13.17
CA LEU A 51 6.51 -7.85 13.09
C LEU A 51 7.19 -7.28 11.84
N LYS A 52 8.36 -7.80 11.49
CA LYS A 52 9.07 -7.43 10.27
C LYS A 52 8.28 -7.84 9.02
N ASP A 53 7.82 -9.08 8.95
CA ASP A 53 7.05 -9.60 7.81
C ASP A 53 5.74 -8.81 7.61
N LEU A 54 5.07 -8.44 8.69
CA LEU A 54 3.88 -7.58 8.63
C LEU A 54 4.21 -6.20 8.05
N ASN A 55 5.33 -5.60 8.45
CA ASN A 55 5.76 -4.32 7.90
C ASN A 55 6.06 -4.43 6.40
N GLU A 56 6.76 -5.48 5.96
CA GLU A 56 7.04 -5.73 4.54
C GLU A 56 5.74 -5.94 3.72
N LEU A 57 4.76 -6.66 4.27
CA LEU A 57 3.45 -6.84 3.64
C LEU A 57 2.74 -5.49 3.43
N ILE A 58 2.75 -4.64 4.46
CA ILE A 58 2.12 -3.30 4.40
C ILE A 58 2.80 -2.44 3.33
N GLU A 59 4.13 -2.39 3.32
CA GLU A 59 4.91 -1.65 2.32
C GLU A 59 4.59 -2.15 0.90
N SER A 60 4.45 -3.46 0.73
CA SER A 60 4.04 -4.06 -0.55
C SER A 60 2.64 -3.61 -0.97
N ILE A 61 1.66 -3.66 -0.06
CA ILE A 61 0.28 -3.20 -0.34
C ILE A 61 0.26 -1.71 -0.70
N GLN A 62 1.01 -0.87 0.02
CA GLN A 62 1.16 0.55 -0.30
C GLN A 62 1.84 0.76 -1.66
N GLY A 63 2.83 -0.06 -2.00
CA GLY A 63 3.48 -0.08 -3.31
C GLY A 63 2.51 -0.41 -4.44
N GLN A 64 1.67 -1.43 -4.26
CA GLN A 64 0.63 -1.77 -5.23
C GLN A 64 -0.43 -0.67 -5.36
N ALA A 65 -0.80 -0.05 -4.24
CA ALA A 65 -1.74 1.06 -4.24
C ALA A 65 -1.26 2.25 -5.10
N LYS A 66 0.04 2.58 -5.01
CA LYS A 66 0.66 3.61 -5.88
C LYS A 66 0.66 3.22 -7.37
N LYS A 67 0.77 1.93 -7.69
CA LYS A 67 0.68 1.47 -9.09
C LYS A 67 -0.73 1.65 -9.65
N VAL A 68 -1.77 1.38 -8.85
CA VAL A 68 -3.17 1.58 -9.27
C VAL A 68 -3.44 3.04 -9.63
N THR A 69 -2.99 3.99 -8.81
CA THR A 69 -3.14 5.42 -9.12
C THR A 69 -2.32 5.83 -10.35
N GLY A 70 -1.11 5.29 -10.52
CA GLY A 70 -0.30 5.50 -11.73
C GLY A 70 -0.96 4.98 -13.00
N LEU A 71 -1.56 3.78 -12.94
CA LEU A 71 -2.31 3.19 -14.06
C LEU A 71 -3.56 4.02 -14.38
N ALA A 72 -4.29 4.50 -13.37
CA ALA A 72 -5.45 5.35 -13.58
C ALA A 72 -5.09 6.65 -14.34
N LYS A 73 -3.99 7.30 -13.97
CA LYS A 73 -3.46 8.48 -14.69
C LYS A 73 -3.09 8.18 -16.13
N LEU A 74 -2.46 7.03 -16.37
CA LEU A 74 -2.08 6.62 -17.71
C LEU A 74 -3.30 6.36 -18.60
N ILE A 75 -4.34 5.73 -18.05
CA ILE A 75 -5.59 5.46 -18.77
C ILE A 75 -6.33 6.77 -19.04
N GLU A 76 -6.50 7.64 -18.05
CA GLU A 76 -7.14 8.95 -18.22
C GLU A 76 -6.44 9.80 -19.29
N SER A 77 -5.11 9.78 -19.33
CA SER A 77 -4.35 10.47 -20.39
C SER A 77 -4.58 9.87 -21.78
N ARG A 78 -4.68 8.55 -21.90
CA ARG A 78 -4.98 7.88 -23.19
C ARG A 78 -6.41 8.20 -23.65
N ASP A 79 -7.36 8.13 -22.74
CA ASP A 79 -8.77 8.45 -23.02
C ASP A 79 -8.94 9.88 -23.53
N GLN A 80 -8.16 10.85 -23.00
CA GLN A 80 -8.14 12.23 -23.49
C GLN A 80 -7.60 12.33 -24.92
N LEU A 81 -6.50 11.63 -25.24
CA LEU A 81 -5.90 11.63 -26.57
C LEU A 81 -6.82 10.97 -27.61
N ASP A 82 -7.42 9.84 -27.26
CA ASP A 82 -8.37 9.14 -28.12
C ASP A 82 -9.62 10.00 -28.35
N GLY A 83 -10.13 10.66 -27.30
CA GLY A 83 -11.23 11.61 -27.41
C GLY A 83 -10.96 12.77 -28.37
N GLN A 84 -9.73 13.29 -28.40
CA GLN A 84 -9.31 14.33 -29.34
C GLN A 84 -9.12 13.80 -30.77
N SER A 85 -8.59 12.58 -30.92
CA SER A 85 -8.37 11.95 -32.22
C SER A 85 -9.66 11.54 -32.94
N TRP A 86 -10.76 11.34 -32.21
CA TRP A 86 -12.03 10.86 -32.76
C TRP A 86 -13.00 11.97 -33.18
N GLY A 87 -12.61 13.25 -33.04
CA GLY A 87 -13.25 14.37 -33.71
C GLY A 87 -14.73 14.61 -33.35
N PHE A 88 -15.03 14.77 -32.06
CA PHE A 88 -16.23 15.49 -31.60
C PHE A 88 -15.84 16.86 -31.04
#